data_AF-A0AAP0RGG9-F1
#
_entry.id   AF-A0AAP0RGG9-F1
#
_cell.length_a   1.000
_cell.length_b   1.000
_cell.length_c   1.000
_cell.angle_alpha   90.00
_cell.angle_beta   90.00
_cell.angle_gamma   90.00
#
_symmetry.space_group_name_H-M   'P 1'
#
loop_
_entity.id
_entity.type
_entity.pdbx_description
1 polymer ?
#
loop_
_entity_poly.entity_id
_entity_poly.type
_entity_poly.pdbx_seq_one_letter_code
_entity_poly.pdbx_strand_id
1 'polypeptide(L)'
;MPPSVSVTIEPSVLSFSAIGEKKSFTVKVFGPKISQQPIMSGAIMWNDGIHAVKSPLVIYTILPGSLDSPYSKPQKNSVFERSFMYHKNGILGHD
;
A
#
# COMPACT_ATOMS: atom_id res chain seq x y z
N MET A 1 -2.66 2.64 13.95
CA MET A 1 -3.30 3.68 13.10
C MET A 1 -3.60 4.88 14.00
N PRO A 2 -3.55 6.14 13.53
CA PRO A 2 -3.86 7.31 14.37
C PRO A 2 -5.29 7.24 14.95
N PRO A 3 -5.53 7.72 16.18
CA PRO A 3 -6.83 7.56 16.85
C PRO A 3 -8.03 8.17 16.11
N SER A 4 -7.80 9.24 15.36
CA SER A 4 -8.83 9.95 14.57
C SER A 4 -9.15 9.27 13.23
N VAL A 5 -8.43 8.20 12.87
CA VAL A 5 -8.54 7.52 11.58
C VAL A 5 -9.02 6.09 11.79
N SER A 6 -10.16 5.77 11.20
CA SER A 6 -10.68 4.41 11.11
C SER A 6 -10.45 3.85 9.70
N VAL A 7 -10.07 2.59 9.61
CA VAL A 7 -9.80 1.91 8.33
C VAL A 7 -10.56 0.59 8.32
N THR A 8 -11.30 0.34 7.23
CA THR A 8 -11.91 -0.97 6.97
C THR A 8 -11.31 -1.58 5.71
N ILE A 9 -11.17 -2.91 5.71
CA ILE A 9 -10.54 -3.67 4.63
C ILE A 9 -11.44 -4.85 4.26
N GLU A 10 -11.72 -4.98 2.97
CA GLU A 10 -12.56 -6.05 2.44
C GLU A 10 -11.89 -6.72 1.21
N PRO A 11 -11.62 -8.04 1.24
CA PRO A 11 -11.77 -8.94 2.38
C PRO A 11 -10.69 -8.70 3.47
N SER A 12 -10.98 -9.07 4.72
CA SER A 12 -10.03 -8.95 5.84
C SER A 12 -8.99 -10.07 5.91
N VAL A 13 -9.16 -11.13 5.12
CA VAL A 13 -8.24 -12.27 4.99
C VAL A 13 -8.02 -12.56 3.51
N LEU A 14 -6.77 -12.79 3.14
CA LEU A 14 -6.37 -13.19 1.80
C LEU A 14 -5.79 -14.61 1.86
N SER A 15 -6.47 -15.55 1.22
CA SER A 15 -6.03 -16.94 1.14
C SER A 15 -5.45 -17.23 -0.24
N PHE A 16 -4.26 -17.83 -0.28
CA PHE A 16 -3.55 -18.20 -1.51
C PHE A 16 -3.41 -19.72 -1.58
N SER A 17 -3.63 -20.30 -2.75
CA SER A 17 -3.55 -21.76 -2.96
C SER A 17 -2.41 -22.17 -3.89
N ALA A 18 -1.87 -21.25 -4.68
CA ALA A 18 -0.82 -21.53 -5.65
C ALA A 18 0.21 -20.39 -5.74
N ILE A 19 1.43 -20.75 -6.15
CA ILE A 19 2.49 -19.78 -6.43
C ILE A 19 2.07 -18.88 -7.60
N GLY A 20 2.20 -17.56 -7.42
CA GLY A 20 1.87 -16.57 -8.44
C GLY A 20 0.41 -16.10 -8.44
N GLU A 21 -0.43 -16.64 -7.56
CA GLU A 21 -1.81 -16.16 -7.40
C GLU A 21 -1.84 -14.70 -6.92
N LYS A 22 -2.74 -13.90 -7.51
CA LYS A 22 -2.96 -12.50 -7.15
C LYS A 22 -4.31 -12.34 -6.48
N LYS A 23 -4.34 -11.64 -5.35
CA LYS A 23 -5.56 -11.24 -4.66
C LYS A 23 -5.65 -9.73 -4.56
N SER A 24 -6.89 -9.23 -4.60
CA SER A 24 -7.19 -7.81 -4.45
C SER A 24 -7.97 -7.57 -3.17
N PHE A 25 -7.78 -6.40 -2.56
CA PHE A 25 -8.53 -5.94 -1.41
C PHE A 25 -8.87 -4.47 -1.58
N THR A 26 -9.94 -4.02 -0.92
CA THR A 26 -10.35 -2.62 -0.88
C THR A 26 -10.06 -2.06 0.50
N VAL A 27 -9.51 -0.85 0.54
CA VAL A 27 -9.29 -0.09 1.77
C VAL A 27 -10.25 1.10 1.78
N LYS A 28 -11.08 1.20 2.81
CA LYS A 28 -11.91 2.39 3.06
C LYS A 28 -11.36 3.11 4.28
N VAL A 29 -11.14 4.41 4.15
CA VAL A 29 -10.55 5.26 5.19
C VAL A 29 -11.59 6.28 5.63
N PHE A 30 -11.80 6.37 6.94
CA PHE A 30 -12.71 7.30 7.57
C PHE A 30 -11.93 8.17 8.55
N GLY A 31 -12.24 9.46 8.58
CA GLY A 31 -11.57 10.39 9.47
C GLY A 31 -12.23 11.77 9.44
N PRO A 32 -11.74 12.69 10.28
CA PRO A 32 -12.23 14.06 10.33
C PRO A 32 -11.98 14.80 9.01
N LYS A 33 -12.73 15.89 8.77
CA LYS A 33 -12.58 16.74 7.58
C LYS A 33 -11.12 17.14 7.38
N ILE A 34 -10.58 16.89 6.18
CA ILE A 34 -9.17 17.05 5.84
C ILE A 34 -8.82 18.54 5.61
N SER A 35 -9.14 19.42 6.55
CA SER A 35 -8.76 20.84 6.55
C SER A 35 -7.85 21.13 7.75
N GLN A 36 -6.66 21.67 7.49
CA GLN A 36 -5.69 22.08 8.54
C GLN A 36 -5.25 20.98 9.51
N GLN A 37 -5.36 19.71 9.12
CA GLN A 37 -4.86 18.61 9.94
C GLN A 37 -3.36 18.37 9.71
N PRO A 38 -2.62 17.95 10.75
CA PRO A 38 -1.26 17.46 10.56
C PRO A 38 -1.26 16.22 9.66
N ILE A 39 -0.09 15.93 9.06
CA ILE A 39 0.09 14.68 8.31
C ILE A 39 -0.14 13.51 9.27
N MET A 40 -1.06 12.63 8.88
CA MET A 40 -1.37 11.41 9.63
C MET A 40 -0.87 10.21 8.84
N SER A 41 -0.07 9.37 9.47
CA SER A 41 0.48 8.17 8.85
C SER A 41 0.22 6.92 9.67
N GLY A 42 0.05 5.81 8.97
CA GLY A 42 0.08 4.48 9.56
C GLY A 42 0.44 3.44 8.50
N ALA A 43 0.15 2.18 8.78
CA ALA A 43 0.30 1.11 7.81
C ALA A 43 -0.76 0.03 8.00
N ILE A 44 -1.12 -0.61 6.89
CA ILE A 44 -1.84 -1.87 6.85
C ILE A 44 -0.80 -2.99 6.87
N MET A 45 -1.05 -4.04 7.66
CA MET A 45 -0.14 -5.17 7.77
C MET A 45 -0.91 -6.47 7.52
N TRP A 46 -0.41 -7.26 6.58
CA TRP A 46 -0.80 -8.65 6.40
C TRP A 46 0.27 -9.52 7.04
N ASN A 47 -0.13 -10.43 7.91
CA ASN A 47 0.77 -11.33 8.60
C ASN A 47 0.19 -12.75 8.57
N ASP A 48 0.96 -13.70 8.07
CA ASP A 48 0.61 -15.13 8.08
C ASP A 48 1.34 -15.90 9.21
N GLY A 49 2.14 -15.19 10.02
CA GLY A 49 2.98 -15.76 11.09
C GLY A 49 4.46 -15.94 10.68
N ILE A 50 4.76 -15.92 9.38
CA ILE A 50 6.12 -16.07 8.83
C ILE A 50 6.52 -14.81 8.05
N HIS A 51 5.63 -14.30 7.21
CA HIS A 51 5.80 -13.14 6.36
C HIS A 51 4.94 -11.98 6.86
N ALA A 52 5.55 -10.80 6.96
CA ALA A 52 4.85 -9.56 7.26
C ALA A 52 4.91 -8.61 6.05
N VAL A 53 3.75 -8.38 5.41
CA VAL A 53 3.62 -7.44 4.28
C VAL A 53 3.02 -6.13 4.80
N LYS A 54 3.83 -5.07 4.79
CA LYS A 54 3.44 -3.74 5.28
C LYS A 54 3.17 -2.78 4.12
N SER A 55 1.99 -2.16 4.11
CA SER A 55 1.59 -1.13 3.16
C SER A 55 1.41 0.22 3.90
N PRO A 56 2.29 1.21 3.70
CA PRO A 56 2.15 2.54 4.30
C PRO A 56 0.89 3.27 3.82
N LEU A 57 0.20 3.94 4.75
CA LEU A 57 -0.97 4.76 4.48
C LEU A 57 -0.73 6.17 5.04
N VAL A 58 -0.73 7.17 4.16
CA VAL A 58 -0.47 8.56 4.52
C VAL A 58 -1.66 9.42 4.10
N ILE A 59 -2.22 10.15 5.06
CA ILE A 59 -3.32 11.08 4.88
C ILE A 59 -2.77 12.49 5.07
N TYR A 60 -2.93 13.31 4.05
CA TYR A 60 -2.49 14.70 4.06
C TYR A 60 -3.49 15.56 3.30
N THR A 61 -3.47 16.86 3.60
CA THR A 61 -4.20 17.89 2.85
C THR A 61 -3.21 18.76 2.10
N ILE A 62 -3.62 19.29 0.96
CA ILE A 62 -2.87 20.35 0.27
C ILE A 62 -3.48 21.67 0.75
N LEU A 63 -2.72 22.43 1.52
CA LEU A 63 -3.18 23.73 2.00
C LEU A 63 -3.24 24.75 0.85
N PRO A 64 -4.25 25.64 0.80
CA PRO A 64 -4.24 26.77 -0.12
C PRO A 64 -2.97 27.61 0.10
N GLY A 65 -2.15 27.77 -0.94
CA GLY A 65 -0.83 28.43 -0.86
C GLY A 65 0.37 27.46 -0.81
N SER A 66 0.16 26.15 -0.68
CA SER A 66 1.22 25.14 -0.73
C SER A 66 1.54 24.60 -2.13
N LEU A 67 0.93 25.16 -3.18
CA LEU A 67 1.11 24.73 -4.58
C LEU A 67 2.56 24.89 -5.09
N ASP A 68 3.36 25.75 -4.45
CA ASP A 68 4.77 25.95 -4.77
C ASP A 68 5.72 25.08 -3.93
N SER A 69 5.18 24.27 -3.01
CA SER A 69 6.00 23.33 -2.23
C SER A 69 6.39 22.12 -3.09
N PRO A 70 7.68 21.73 -3.11
CA PRO A 70 8.14 20.56 -3.86
C PRO A 70 7.50 19.24 -3.38
N TYR A 71 6.86 19.24 -2.21
CA TYR A 71 6.18 18.10 -1.61
C TYR A 71 4.69 17.99 -1.95
N SER A 72 4.09 19.00 -2.60
CA SER A 72 2.64 19.06 -2.84
C SER A 72 2.19 18.39 -4.14
N LYS A 73 3.11 17.86 -4.96
CA LYS A 73 2.74 17.13 -6.18
C LYS A 73 2.18 15.76 -5.76
N PRO A 74 0.93 15.41 -6.12
CA PRO A 74 0.43 14.06 -5.94
C PRO A 74 1.40 13.11 -6.64
N GLN A 75 2.12 12.28 -5.89
CA GLN A 75 2.92 11.22 -6.50
C GLN A 75 1.92 10.28 -7.18
N LYS A 76 1.86 10.37 -8.51
CA LYS A 76 1.20 9.40 -9.38
C LYS A 76 1.66 8.03 -8.90
N ASN A 77 0.71 7.14 -8.58
CA ASN A 77 1.00 5.77 -8.18
C ASN A 77 2.12 5.23 -9.07
N SER A 78 3.32 5.09 -8.52
CA SER A 78 4.32 4.27 -9.16
C SER A 78 3.67 2.92 -9.22
N VAL A 79 3.36 2.42 -10.42
CA VAL A 79 3.23 0.98 -10.61
C VAL A 79 4.41 0.40 -9.86
N PHE A 80 4.14 -0.36 -8.80
CA PHE A 80 5.19 -1.03 -8.05
C PHE A 80 5.68 -2.13 -8.98
N GLU A 81 6.50 -1.75 -9.95
CA GLU A 81 7.22 -2.62 -10.85
C GLU A 81 8.30 -3.24 -9.98
N ARG A 82 7.87 -4.15 -9.10
CA ARG A 82 8.77 -5.07 -8.44
C ARG A 82 9.31 -5.90 -9.58
N SER A 83 10.52 -5.60 -10.01
CA SER A 83 11.31 -6.54 -10.79
C SER A 83 11.25 -7.85 -10.01
N PHE A 84 10.56 -8.85 -10.58
CA PHE A 84 10.56 -10.19 -10.00
C PHE A 84 11.99 -10.69 -10.13
N MET A 85 12.79 -10.49 -9.08
CA MET A 85 14.19 -10.93 -8.94
C MET A 85 14.31 -12.46 -8.80
N TYR A 86 13.44 -13.19 -9.50
CA TYR A 86 13.56 -14.63 -9.67
C TYR A 86 14.01 -14.86 -11.11
N HIS A 87 15.32 -14.85 -11.32
CA HIS A 87 15.88 -15.54 -12.47
C HIS A 87 15.62 -17.04 -12.29
N LYS A 88 14.68 -17.54 -13.08
CA LYS A 88 14.43 -18.96 -13.27
C LYS A 88 15.69 -19.58 -13.91
N ASN A 89 16.59 -20.15 -13.11
CA ASN A 89 17.61 -21.06 -13.64
C ASN A 89 16.92 -22.39 -13.97
N GLY A 90 16.26 -22.44 -15.12
CA GLY A 90 15.84 -23.67 -15.76
C GLY A 90 16.95 -24.14 -16.69
N ILE A 91 17.74 -25.10 -16.24
CA ILE A 91 18.52 -25.97 -17.13
C ILE A 91 17.55 -27.06 -17.61
N LEU A 92 17.19 -27.05 -18.90
CA LEU A 92 16.89 -28.28 -19.64
C LEU A 92 16.88 -28.04 -21.17
N GLY A 93 17.66 -28.84 -21.88
CA GLY A 93 17.86 -28.90 -23.34
C GLY A 93 19.37 -28.89 -23.62
N HIS A 94 20.03 -29.88 -24.24
CA HIS A 94 19.59 -30.83 -25.26
C HIS A 94 20.46 -32.11 -25.24
N ASP A 95 19.85 -33.17 -25.81
CA ASP A 95 20.36 -34.49 -26.25
C ASP A 95 20.58 -35.61 -25.22
#